data_AF-A0AAW6SCN4-F1
#
_entry.id   AF-A0AAW6SCN4-F1
#
_cell.length_a   1.000
_cell.length_b   1.000
_cell.length_c   1.000
_cell.angle_alpha   90.00
_cell.angle_beta   90.00
_cell.angle_gamma   90.00
#
_symmetry.space_group_name_H-M   'P 1'
#
loop_
_entity.id
_entity.type
_entity.pdbx_description
1 polymer ?
#
loop_
_entity_poly.entity_id
_entity_poly.type
_entity_poly.pdbx_seq_one_letter_code
_entity_poly.pdbx_strand_id
1 'polypeptide(L)'
;MNSEGEWYNHAEKAICDGLNERLGLLSLDERFQLMESKYEAPHWNKEHTTWLTPPRKISDEGRSPVIRFYWGYRAADNETDKYAISLKNKQADNYYDLTPEQRKSKGPFYWGGGPFQNGCNQLVSLWSDKGVDNWPSALGIPVPFSTQLLNGERGRLLTAAPPRHYYAHAAGRLAKLIKTIRDKHPEDTVTVLSHSQGTMVALAAAAIEAPDALFVMNSPYALDNEMTTYISYPMNEIIS
;
A
#
# COMPACT_ATOMS: atom_id res chain seq x y z
N MET A 1 -1.74 11.82 0.59
CA MET A 1 -1.89 11.05 1.83
C MET A 1 -2.02 9.59 1.43
N ASN A 2 -1.18 8.70 1.97
CA ASN A 2 -1.38 7.26 1.78
C ASN A 2 -2.42 6.79 2.78
N SER A 3 -3.36 5.95 2.34
CA SER A 3 -4.26 5.27 3.26
C SER A 3 -3.54 4.12 3.94
N GLU A 4 -3.70 4.00 5.25
CA GLU A 4 -3.21 2.85 6.03
C GLU A 4 -4.29 1.78 6.25
N GLY A 5 -5.41 1.88 5.52
CA GLY A 5 -6.52 0.93 5.55
C GLY A 5 -7.76 1.43 6.31
N GLU A 6 -7.90 2.74 6.50
CA GLU A 6 -9.05 3.37 7.18
C GLU A 6 -10.38 3.02 6.49
N TRP A 7 -10.37 2.80 5.18
CA TRP A 7 -11.53 2.45 4.38
C TRP A 7 -11.95 0.97 4.49
N TYR A 8 -11.10 0.09 5.02
CA TYR A 8 -11.39 -1.35 5.02
C TYR A 8 -12.63 -1.71 5.82
N ASN A 9 -12.91 -1.00 6.94
CA ASN A 9 -14.12 -1.26 7.73
C ASN A 9 -15.39 -1.02 6.89
N HIS A 10 -15.45 0.10 6.19
CA HIS A 10 -16.60 0.44 5.36
C HIS A 10 -16.71 -0.48 4.14
N ALA A 11 -15.59 -0.80 3.49
CA ALA A 11 -15.60 -1.70 2.34
C ALA A 11 -16.00 -3.13 2.70
N GLU A 12 -15.45 -3.67 3.79
CA GLU A 12 -15.78 -5.03 4.24
C GLU A 12 -17.26 -5.14 4.61
N LYS A 13 -17.79 -4.17 5.36
CA LYS A 13 -19.22 -4.12 5.66
C LYS A 13 -20.08 -4.07 4.38
N ALA A 14 -19.76 -3.17 3.46
CA ALA A 14 -20.52 -3.03 2.22
C ALA A 14 -20.45 -4.28 1.33
N ILE A 15 -19.32 -4.98 1.33
CA ILE A 15 -19.16 -6.27 0.63
C ILE A 15 -20.05 -7.33 1.29
N CYS A 16 -20.01 -7.48 2.61
CA CYS A 16 -20.88 -8.41 3.33
C CYS A 16 -22.36 -8.12 3.09
N ASP A 17 -22.79 -6.87 3.24
CA ASP A 17 -24.17 -6.43 2.99
C ASP A 17 -24.60 -6.77 1.56
N GLY A 18 -23.79 -6.40 0.57
CA GLY A 18 -24.09 -6.62 -0.85
C GLY A 18 -24.09 -8.08 -1.27
N LEU A 19 -23.27 -8.92 -0.63
CA LEU A 19 -23.27 -10.38 -0.84
C LEU A 19 -24.47 -11.04 -0.15
N ASN A 20 -24.83 -10.61 1.06
CA ASN A 20 -26.03 -11.10 1.75
C ASN A 20 -27.29 -10.89 0.91
N GLU A 21 -27.41 -9.72 0.29
CA GLU A 21 -28.51 -9.41 -0.63
C GLU A 21 -28.47 -10.30 -1.87
N ARG A 22 -27.34 -10.33 -2.59
CA ARG A 22 -27.21 -11.05 -3.88
C ARG A 22 -27.35 -12.57 -3.77
N LEU A 23 -26.92 -13.13 -2.65
CA LEU A 23 -26.98 -14.56 -2.37
C LEU A 23 -28.28 -14.96 -1.66
N GLY A 24 -29.20 -14.02 -1.40
CA GLY A 24 -30.48 -14.30 -0.74
C GLY A 24 -30.39 -14.65 0.75
N LEU A 25 -29.23 -14.39 1.38
CA LEU A 25 -28.95 -14.77 2.78
C LEU A 25 -29.80 -13.97 3.77
N LEU A 26 -30.30 -12.80 3.39
CA LEU A 26 -31.17 -11.96 4.23
C LEU A 26 -32.51 -12.65 4.59
N SER A 27 -32.95 -13.60 3.77
CA SER A 27 -34.17 -14.39 4.06
C SER A 27 -33.92 -15.57 5.01
N LEU A 28 -32.66 -15.87 5.28
CA LEU A 28 -32.23 -16.95 6.17
C LEU A 28 -31.98 -16.41 7.58
N ASP A 29 -31.88 -17.35 8.52
CA ASP A 29 -31.44 -17.05 9.89
C ASP A 29 -30.11 -16.29 9.91
N GLU A 30 -29.97 -15.35 10.85
CA GLU A 30 -28.80 -14.48 10.99
C GLU A 30 -27.48 -15.26 11.05
N ARG A 31 -27.49 -16.51 11.54
CA ARG A 31 -26.29 -17.36 11.60
C ARG A 31 -25.69 -17.70 10.23
N PHE A 32 -26.47 -17.60 9.15
CA PHE A 32 -26.03 -17.82 7.78
C PHE A 32 -25.64 -16.54 7.05
N GLN A 33 -25.95 -15.37 7.62
CA GLN A 33 -25.61 -14.09 7.03
C GLN A 33 -24.12 -13.79 7.26
N LEU A 34 -23.46 -13.25 6.23
CA LEU A 34 -22.11 -12.75 6.29
C LEU A 34 -22.06 -11.51 7.18
N MET A 35 -21.00 -11.39 7.97
CA MET A 35 -20.81 -10.27 8.90
C MET A 35 -19.34 -9.89 8.87
N GLU A 36 -19.05 -8.59 8.82
CA GLU A 36 -17.68 -8.08 8.84
C GLU A 36 -16.92 -8.53 10.09
N SER A 37 -15.63 -8.81 9.91
CA SER A 37 -14.74 -9.02 11.05
C SER A 37 -14.35 -7.68 11.66
N LYS A 38 -14.22 -7.63 12.99
CA LYS A 38 -13.71 -6.45 13.69
C LYS A 38 -12.22 -6.57 13.91
N TYR A 39 -11.54 -5.44 13.82
CA TYR A 39 -10.10 -5.34 13.99
C TYR A 39 -9.80 -4.37 15.11
N GLU A 40 -8.66 -4.57 15.79
CA GLU A 40 -8.16 -3.62 16.78
C GLU A 40 -8.00 -2.23 16.13
N ALA A 41 -8.64 -1.24 16.75
CA ALA A 41 -8.68 0.12 16.24
C ALA A 41 -7.91 1.07 17.15
N PRO A 42 -7.31 2.15 16.60
CA PRO A 42 -6.69 3.18 17.40
C PRO A 42 -7.68 3.83 18.37
N HIS A 43 -7.25 4.07 19.61
CA HIS A 43 -8.07 4.62 20.67
C HIS A 43 -7.22 5.41 21.67
N TRP A 44 -7.84 6.33 22.40
CA TRP A 44 -7.19 6.98 23.54
C TRP A 44 -7.02 5.98 24.68
N ASN A 45 -5.90 6.06 25.41
CA ASN A 45 -5.79 5.41 26.71
C ASN A 45 -6.88 5.92 27.67
N LYS A 46 -7.08 5.22 28.80
CA LYS A 46 -8.13 5.56 29.77
C LYS A 46 -8.04 7.01 30.26
N GLU A 47 -6.82 7.51 30.41
CA GLU A 47 -6.52 8.87 30.89
C GLU A 47 -6.65 9.94 29.79
N HIS A 48 -6.94 9.57 28.54
CA HIS A 48 -7.04 10.48 27.37
C HIS A 48 -5.79 11.35 27.14
N THR A 49 -4.61 10.80 27.43
CA THR A 49 -3.32 11.48 27.29
C THR A 49 -2.53 10.99 26.09
N THR A 50 -2.73 9.73 25.68
CA THR A 50 -1.94 9.08 24.63
C THR A 50 -2.86 8.36 23.65
N TRP A 51 -2.68 8.65 22.35
CA TRP A 51 -3.36 7.94 21.27
C TRP A 51 -2.63 6.62 20.99
N LEU A 52 -3.27 5.49 21.29
CA LEU A 52 -2.72 4.15 21.09
C LEU A 52 -3.14 3.63 19.72
N THR A 53 -2.18 3.11 18.96
CA THR A 53 -2.43 2.42 17.68
C THR A 53 -2.04 0.95 17.86
N PRO A 54 -3.02 0.07 18.17
CA PRO A 54 -2.74 -1.34 18.40
C PRO A 54 -2.26 -2.04 17.11
N PRO A 55 -1.60 -3.21 17.24
CA PRO A 55 -1.24 -4.01 16.07
C PRO A 55 -2.50 -4.44 15.32
N ARG A 56 -2.39 -4.57 14.00
CA ARG A 56 -3.50 -5.05 13.16
C ARG A 56 -3.80 -6.50 13.50
N LYS A 57 -4.87 -6.72 14.25
CA LYS A 57 -5.34 -8.03 14.70
C LYS A 57 -6.86 -8.07 14.66
N ILE A 58 -7.43 -9.22 14.28
CA ILE A 58 -8.87 -9.46 14.40
C ILE A 58 -9.21 -9.54 15.88
N SER A 59 -10.13 -8.69 16.33
CA SER A 59 -10.64 -8.66 17.70
C SER A 59 -11.93 -9.46 17.85
N ASP A 60 -12.71 -9.59 16.77
CA ASP A 60 -13.96 -10.33 16.70
C ASP A 60 -14.07 -10.92 15.29
N GLU A 61 -14.07 -12.26 15.19
CA GLU A 61 -14.19 -12.96 13.91
C GLU A 61 -15.64 -12.93 13.44
N GLY A 62 -15.86 -12.23 12.33
CA GLY A 62 -17.11 -12.30 11.59
C GLY A 62 -17.11 -13.45 10.60
N ARG A 63 -18.26 -13.72 9.97
CA ARG A 63 -18.37 -14.62 8.80
C ARG A 63 -18.06 -13.84 7.52
N SER A 64 -16.95 -13.12 7.52
CA SER A 64 -16.55 -12.25 6.42
C SER A 64 -15.69 -13.01 5.42
N PRO A 65 -15.99 -12.95 4.11
CA PRO A 65 -15.13 -13.52 3.08
C PRO A 65 -13.92 -12.60 2.74
N VAL A 66 -13.75 -11.48 3.44
CA VAL A 66 -12.77 -10.44 3.08
C VAL A 66 -11.45 -10.63 3.82
N ILE A 67 -10.35 -10.69 3.06
CA ILE A 67 -8.99 -10.64 3.59
C ILE A 67 -8.39 -9.26 3.31
N ARG A 68 -8.09 -8.50 4.36
CA ARG A 68 -7.44 -7.17 4.26
C ARG A 68 -5.95 -7.33 3.96
N PHE A 69 -5.50 -6.84 2.81
CA PHE A 69 -4.09 -6.93 2.40
C PHE A 69 -3.33 -5.62 2.61
N TYR A 70 -2.36 -5.61 3.53
CA TYR A 70 -1.54 -4.43 3.81
C TYR A 70 -0.13 -4.55 3.24
N TRP A 71 0.40 -3.41 2.79
CA TRP A 71 1.75 -3.28 2.26
C TRP A 71 2.34 -1.92 2.61
N GLY A 72 3.65 -1.79 2.43
CA GLY A 72 4.38 -0.57 2.77
C GLY A 72 5.88 -0.73 2.66
N TYR A 73 6.58 0.35 2.96
CA TYR A 73 8.04 0.43 2.96
C TYR A 73 8.58 0.14 4.36
N ARG A 74 9.63 -0.68 4.46
CA ARG A 74 10.44 -0.84 5.67
C ARG A 74 11.80 -0.25 5.40
N ALA A 75 12.25 0.70 6.23
CA ALA A 75 13.59 1.24 6.11
C ALA A 75 14.64 0.17 6.46
N ALA A 76 15.73 0.13 5.72
CA ALA A 76 16.92 -0.61 6.13
C ALA A 76 17.53 0.06 7.36
N ASP A 77 18.17 -0.73 8.24
CA ASP A 77 18.65 -0.25 9.54
C ASP A 77 19.67 0.91 9.42
N ASN A 78 20.35 1.03 8.27
CA ASN A 78 21.29 2.10 7.93
C ASN A 78 20.73 3.19 7.01
N GLU A 79 19.45 3.14 6.65
CA GLU A 79 18.80 4.10 5.73
C GLU A 79 17.59 4.83 6.36
N THR A 80 17.36 4.68 7.66
CA THR A 80 16.23 5.30 8.38
C THR A 80 16.23 6.83 8.32
N ASP A 81 17.41 7.45 8.26
CA ASP A 81 17.57 8.92 8.15
C ASP A 81 17.84 9.41 6.71
N LYS A 82 17.93 8.50 5.73
CA LYS A 82 18.33 8.84 4.35
C LYS A 82 17.23 9.58 3.58
N TYR A 83 15.97 9.30 3.92
CA TYR A 83 14.80 9.82 3.21
C TYR A 83 13.85 10.48 4.21
N ALA A 84 13.20 11.56 3.79
CA ALA A 84 12.20 12.27 4.60
C ALA A 84 10.85 11.52 4.55
N ILE A 85 10.77 10.39 5.25
CA ILE A 85 9.60 9.50 5.26
C ILE A 85 9.11 9.41 6.69
N SER A 86 7.81 9.61 6.90
CA SER A 86 7.19 9.33 8.20
C SER A 86 7.38 7.86 8.54
N LEU A 87 8.26 7.55 9.49
CA LEU A 87 8.60 6.19 9.88
C LEU A 87 8.04 5.91 11.27
N LYS A 88 7.43 4.74 11.46
CA LYS A 88 6.95 4.27 12.77
C LYS A 88 7.29 2.82 13.02
N ASN A 89 7.32 2.42 14.29
CA ASN A 89 7.50 1.01 14.66
C ASN A 89 6.15 0.29 14.86
N LYS A 90 6.19 -0.97 15.30
CA LYS A 90 4.98 -1.77 15.54
C LYS A 90 4.12 -1.25 16.69
N GLN A 91 4.71 -0.53 17.63
CA GLN A 91 4.06 0.14 18.75
C GLN A 91 3.52 1.53 18.36
N ALA A 92 3.66 1.90 17.08
CA ALA A 92 3.33 3.20 16.52
C ALA A 92 4.11 4.38 17.11
N ASP A 93 5.26 4.12 17.74
CA ASP A 93 6.22 5.18 18.05
C ASP A 93 6.73 5.78 16.73
N ASN A 94 6.62 7.09 16.60
CA ASN A 94 7.21 7.84 15.49
C ASN A 94 8.74 7.88 15.65
N TYR A 95 9.45 7.47 14.61
CA TYR A 95 10.91 7.42 14.58
C TYR A 95 11.57 8.76 14.97
N TYR A 96 11.00 9.87 14.52
CA TYR A 96 11.58 11.21 14.74
C TYR A 96 11.39 11.73 16.17
N ASP A 97 10.43 11.17 16.91
CA ASP A 97 10.16 11.53 18.31
C ASP A 97 11.02 10.70 19.30
N LEU A 98 11.73 9.68 18.82
CA LEU A 98 12.60 8.81 19.62
C LEU A 98 14.04 9.33 19.73
N THR A 99 14.70 9.08 20.86
CA THR A 99 16.13 9.37 21.04
C THR A 99 17.02 8.42 20.20
N PRO A 100 18.28 8.77 19.91
CA PRO A 100 19.20 7.90 19.17
C PRO A 100 19.36 6.50 19.77
N GLU A 101 19.36 6.36 21.09
CA GLU A 101 19.47 5.07 21.79
C GLU A 101 18.20 4.24 21.61
N GLN A 102 17.03 4.89 21.72
CA GLN A 102 15.74 4.23 21.53
C GLN A 102 15.57 3.72 20.09
N ARG A 103 16.04 4.47 19.09
CA ARG A 103 15.98 4.06 17.67
C ARG A 103 16.69 2.74 17.40
N LYS A 104 17.78 2.45 18.13
CA LYS A 104 18.55 1.20 17.95
C LYS A 104 17.79 -0.06 18.39
N SER A 105 16.86 0.05 19.34
CA SER A 105 16.15 -1.10 19.92
C SER A 105 14.67 -1.17 19.54
N LYS A 106 14.07 -0.04 19.12
CA LYS A 106 12.64 0.07 18.84
C LYS A 106 12.25 -0.17 17.38
N GLY A 107 13.21 -0.50 16.52
CA GLY A 107 12.92 -0.93 15.15
C GLY A 107 12.19 -2.29 15.09
N PRO A 108 11.83 -2.77 13.89
CA PRO A 108 12.03 -2.11 12.59
C PRO A 108 11.06 -0.94 12.37
N PHE A 109 11.49 0.02 11.57
CA PHE A 109 10.69 1.19 11.21
C PHE A 109 10.11 1.05 9.79
N TYR A 110 8.85 1.42 9.63
CA TYR A 110 8.11 1.27 8.39
C TYR A 110 7.10 2.40 8.16
N TRP A 111 6.58 2.47 6.93
CA TRP A 111 5.50 3.36 6.53
C TRP A 111 4.48 2.65 5.64
N GLY A 112 3.19 2.74 5.99
CA GLY A 112 2.10 2.17 5.20
C GLY A 112 2.05 2.76 3.79
N GLY A 113 1.96 1.91 2.77
CA GLY A 113 1.99 2.32 1.36
C GLY A 113 3.32 2.88 0.84
N GLY A 114 4.33 3.08 1.70
CA GLY A 114 5.61 3.69 1.32
C GLY A 114 5.50 5.17 0.92
N PRO A 115 6.58 5.82 0.47
CA PRO A 115 6.56 7.28 0.24
C PRO A 115 5.63 7.65 -0.91
N PHE A 116 4.79 8.67 -0.72
CA PHE A 116 3.77 9.08 -1.70
C PHE A 116 4.38 9.47 -3.05
N GLN A 117 5.53 10.16 -3.02
CA GLN A 117 6.27 10.59 -4.20
C GLN A 117 6.71 9.40 -5.06
N ASN A 118 6.89 8.22 -4.44
CA ASN A 118 7.36 7.02 -5.12
C ASN A 118 6.26 6.27 -5.87
N GLY A 119 5.04 6.82 -5.91
CA GLY A 119 3.97 6.33 -6.77
C GLY A 119 4.44 6.19 -8.21
N CYS A 120 3.93 5.16 -8.89
CA CYS A 120 4.30 4.85 -10.26
C CYS A 120 3.12 4.40 -11.11
N ASN A 121 3.25 4.59 -12.42
CA ASN A 121 2.26 4.28 -13.46
C ASN A 121 2.72 3.17 -14.42
N GLN A 122 3.97 2.71 -14.32
CA GLN A 122 4.54 1.62 -15.12
C GLN A 122 4.82 0.40 -14.25
N LEU A 123 4.45 -0.81 -14.73
CA LEU A 123 4.62 -2.03 -13.92
C LEU A 123 6.08 -2.39 -13.67
N VAL A 124 6.95 -2.14 -14.64
CA VAL A 124 8.40 -2.41 -14.52
C VAL A 124 9.02 -1.61 -13.37
N SER A 125 8.53 -0.39 -13.14
CA SER A 125 9.05 0.46 -12.07
C SER A 125 8.82 -0.09 -10.66
N LEU A 126 7.97 -1.10 -10.46
CA LEU A 126 7.82 -1.75 -9.16
C LEU A 126 9.07 -2.53 -8.74
N TRP A 127 9.89 -2.91 -9.71
CA TRP A 127 11.19 -3.55 -9.52
C TRP A 127 12.36 -2.57 -9.64
N SER A 128 12.10 -1.28 -9.72
CA SER A 128 13.15 -0.27 -9.87
C SER A 128 14.07 -0.23 -8.65
N ASP A 129 15.37 -0.26 -8.92
CA ASP A 129 16.43 0.04 -7.95
C ASP A 129 16.51 1.54 -7.60
N LYS A 130 15.63 2.37 -8.19
CA LYS A 130 15.57 3.81 -8.01
C LYS A 130 14.21 4.25 -7.48
N GLY A 131 14.23 5.28 -6.65
CA GLY A 131 13.04 6.04 -6.27
C GLY A 131 12.97 7.37 -7.02
N VAL A 132 12.06 8.24 -6.59
CA VAL A 132 12.06 9.64 -7.04
C VAL A 132 13.31 10.35 -6.51
N ASP A 133 13.98 11.09 -7.39
CA ASP A 133 15.15 11.91 -7.07
C ASP A 133 14.80 13.42 -7.10
N ASN A 134 15.47 14.21 -6.25
CA ASN A 134 15.27 15.67 -6.16
C ASN A 134 15.77 16.44 -7.38
N TRP A 135 16.66 15.82 -8.15
CA TRP A 135 17.30 16.43 -9.32
C TRP A 135 16.97 15.59 -10.55
N PRO A 136 15.87 15.90 -11.24
CA PRO A 136 15.42 15.09 -12.34
C PRO A 136 16.41 15.22 -13.50
N SER A 137 16.64 14.12 -14.21
CA SER A 137 17.41 14.12 -15.45
C SER A 137 16.45 13.88 -16.61
N ALA A 138 16.46 14.74 -17.63
CA ALA A 138 15.75 14.50 -18.88
C ALA A 138 16.75 13.88 -19.88
N LEU A 139 16.44 12.68 -20.41
CA LEU A 139 17.31 11.96 -21.36
C LEU A 139 18.76 11.77 -20.86
N GLY A 140 18.94 11.61 -19.54
CA GLY A 140 20.27 11.47 -18.92
C GLY A 140 21.05 12.79 -18.73
N ILE A 141 20.46 13.93 -19.09
CA ILE A 141 21.02 15.26 -18.84
C ILE A 141 20.40 15.82 -17.55
N PRO A 142 21.20 16.23 -16.54
CA PRO A 142 20.69 16.86 -15.33
C PRO A 142 19.92 18.14 -15.69
N VAL A 143 18.65 18.23 -15.30
CA VAL A 143 17.87 19.45 -15.48
C VAL A 143 18.24 20.42 -14.36
N PRO A 144 18.67 21.67 -14.65
CA PRO A 144 19.18 22.59 -13.62
C PRO A 144 18.08 23.22 -12.75
N PHE A 145 16.88 22.65 -12.73
CA PHE A 145 15.73 23.10 -11.95
C PHE A 145 15.14 21.91 -11.19
N SER A 146 14.81 22.12 -9.92
CA SER A 146 14.26 21.07 -9.06
C SER A 146 12.90 20.58 -9.59
N THR A 147 12.55 19.32 -9.29
CA THR A 147 11.19 18.77 -9.53
C THR A 147 10.07 19.64 -8.95
N GLN A 148 10.39 20.45 -7.93
CA GLN A 148 9.50 21.41 -7.29
C GLN A 148 9.13 22.61 -8.18
N LEU A 149 9.96 22.98 -9.16
CA LEU A 149 9.64 24.05 -10.11
C LEU A 149 8.68 23.58 -11.22
N LEU A 150 8.70 22.28 -11.53
CA LEU A 150 7.83 21.65 -12.53
C LEU A 150 6.45 21.29 -11.96
N ASN A 151 6.33 21.17 -10.64
CA ASN A 151 5.08 20.93 -9.95
C ASN A 151 4.38 22.28 -9.69
N GLY A 152 3.28 22.57 -10.39
CA GLY A 152 2.51 23.82 -10.25
C GLY A 152 1.91 24.06 -8.85
N GLU A 153 1.98 23.08 -7.95
CA GLU A 153 1.55 23.16 -6.58
C GLU A 153 2.73 23.47 -5.63
N ARG A 154 2.90 24.75 -5.29
CA ARG A 154 3.93 25.30 -4.37
C ARG A 154 3.94 24.73 -2.93
N GLY A 155 3.21 23.65 -2.63
CA GLY A 155 3.08 23.08 -1.29
C GLY A 155 3.70 21.68 -1.09
N ARG A 156 4.19 21.01 -2.14
CA ARG A 156 4.72 19.63 -2.04
C ARG A 156 6.22 19.61 -2.33
N LEU A 157 7.04 19.62 -1.28
CA LEU A 157 8.46 19.28 -1.37
C LEU A 157 8.55 17.82 -1.85
N LEU A 158 8.90 17.62 -3.12
CA LEU A 158 9.32 16.32 -3.62
C LEU A 158 10.70 16.06 -3.04
N THR A 159 10.76 15.21 -2.02
CA THR A 159 11.99 14.74 -1.40
C THR A 159 12.40 13.40 -1.99
N ALA A 160 13.70 13.10 -1.98
CA ALA A 160 14.24 11.86 -2.48
C ALA A 160 13.55 10.67 -1.79
N ALA A 161 13.29 9.63 -2.56
CA ALA A 161 12.57 8.44 -2.14
C ALA A 161 13.43 7.17 -2.35
N PRO A 162 13.19 6.11 -1.56
CA PRO A 162 13.93 4.87 -1.61
C PRO A 162 13.63 4.09 -2.90
N PRO A 163 14.45 3.07 -3.22
CA PRO A 163 14.13 2.11 -4.27
C PRO A 163 12.71 1.53 -4.13
N ARG A 164 12.08 1.20 -5.26
CA ARG A 164 10.68 0.76 -5.33
C ARG A 164 10.46 -0.72 -5.02
N HIS A 165 11.52 -1.47 -4.70
CA HIS A 165 11.48 -2.91 -4.40
C HIS A 165 10.41 -3.38 -3.39
N TYR A 166 9.92 -2.51 -2.51
CA TYR A 166 8.84 -2.84 -1.57
C TYR A 166 7.50 -3.07 -2.28
N TYR A 167 7.29 -2.47 -3.46
CA TYR A 167 6.17 -2.81 -4.35
C TYR A 167 6.31 -4.23 -4.89
N ALA A 168 7.48 -4.61 -5.42
CA ALA A 168 7.73 -5.97 -5.90
C ALA A 168 7.52 -7.02 -4.79
N HIS A 169 8.02 -6.76 -3.57
CA HIS A 169 7.76 -7.62 -2.42
C HIS A 169 6.27 -7.68 -2.04
N ALA A 170 5.54 -6.57 -2.15
CA ALA A 170 4.10 -6.56 -1.92
C ALA A 170 3.35 -7.39 -2.98
N ALA A 171 3.70 -7.25 -4.26
CA ALA A 171 3.11 -8.02 -5.36
C ALA A 171 3.36 -9.52 -5.16
N GLY A 172 4.59 -9.92 -4.82
CA GLY A 172 4.91 -11.31 -4.53
C GLY A 172 4.16 -11.88 -3.32
N ARG A 173 3.98 -11.10 -2.24
CA ARG A 173 3.18 -11.52 -1.08
C ARG A 173 1.70 -11.68 -1.42
N LEU A 174 1.14 -10.79 -2.24
CA LEU A 174 -0.25 -10.88 -2.69
C LEU A 174 -0.45 -12.09 -3.62
N ALA A 175 0.44 -12.30 -4.58
CA ALA A 175 0.43 -13.49 -5.45
C ALA A 175 0.53 -14.78 -4.63
N LYS A 176 1.41 -14.82 -3.62
CA LYS A 176 1.52 -15.96 -2.72
C LYS A 176 0.25 -16.19 -1.89
N LEU A 177 -0.43 -15.12 -1.46
CA LEU A 177 -1.72 -15.22 -0.77
C LEU A 177 -2.78 -15.83 -1.70
N ILE A 178 -2.92 -15.33 -2.92
CA ILE A 178 -3.86 -15.88 -3.94
C ILE A 178 -3.58 -17.37 -4.12
N LYS A 179 -2.32 -17.74 -4.40
CA LYS A 179 -1.91 -19.14 -4.54
C LYS A 179 -2.25 -19.98 -3.31
N THR A 180 -2.01 -19.45 -2.10
CA THR A 180 -2.27 -20.19 -0.86
C THR A 180 -3.75 -20.47 -0.66
N ILE A 181 -4.63 -19.54 -1.06
CA ILE A 181 -6.08 -19.75 -1.00
C ILE A 181 -6.46 -20.87 -1.99
N ARG A 182 -6.01 -20.77 -3.25
CA ARG A 182 -6.30 -21.79 -4.28
C ARG A 182 -5.77 -23.19 -3.94
N ASP A 183 -4.58 -23.26 -3.35
CA ASP A 183 -3.97 -24.54 -2.95
C ASP A 183 -4.74 -25.20 -1.79
N LYS A 184 -5.40 -24.41 -0.92
CA LYS A 184 -6.14 -24.91 0.25
C LYS A 184 -7.63 -25.11 0.00
N HIS A 185 -8.22 -24.25 -0.83
CA HIS A 185 -9.64 -24.17 -1.13
C HIS A 185 -9.81 -24.06 -2.66
N PRO A 186 -9.56 -25.15 -3.41
CA PRO A 186 -9.56 -25.12 -4.87
C PRO A 186 -10.94 -24.82 -5.48
N GLU A 187 -12.01 -25.04 -4.72
CA GLU A 187 -13.40 -24.70 -5.05
C GLU A 187 -13.75 -23.22 -4.85
N ASP A 188 -12.95 -22.46 -4.10
CA ASP A 188 -13.23 -21.06 -3.80
C ASP A 188 -12.73 -20.12 -4.91
N THR A 189 -13.50 -19.07 -5.16
CA THR A 189 -13.09 -17.99 -6.08
C THR A 189 -12.35 -16.89 -5.34
N VAL A 190 -11.24 -16.42 -5.90
CA VAL A 190 -10.44 -15.32 -5.36
C VAL A 190 -10.66 -14.06 -6.18
N THR A 191 -11.25 -13.03 -5.57
CA THR A 191 -11.38 -11.69 -6.16
C THR A 191 -10.42 -10.72 -5.47
N VAL A 192 -9.66 -9.96 -6.26
CA VAL A 192 -8.78 -8.89 -5.75
C VAL A 192 -9.41 -7.54 -6.05
N LEU A 193 -9.73 -6.78 -4.99
CA LEU A 193 -10.19 -5.39 -5.09
C LEU A 193 -9.08 -4.42 -4.72
N SER A 194 -8.81 -3.46 -5.59
CA SER A 194 -7.68 -2.54 -5.44
C SER A 194 -8.02 -1.12 -5.86
N HIS A 195 -7.37 -0.13 -5.23
CA HIS A 195 -7.60 1.30 -5.48
C HIS A 195 -6.28 2.08 -5.54
N SER A 196 -6.22 3.10 -6.41
CA SER A 196 -5.07 4.00 -6.54
C SER A 196 -3.76 3.24 -6.71
N GLN A 197 -2.69 3.57 -5.99
CA GLN A 197 -1.40 2.91 -6.09
C GLN A 197 -1.45 1.40 -5.76
N GLY A 198 -2.43 0.95 -4.97
CA GLY A 198 -2.65 -0.47 -4.70
C GLY A 198 -3.01 -1.28 -5.95
N THR A 199 -3.55 -0.64 -6.99
CA THR A 199 -3.84 -1.29 -8.27
C THR A 199 -2.57 -1.76 -8.97
N MET A 200 -1.46 -1.03 -8.85
CA MET A 200 -0.17 -1.44 -9.43
C MET A 200 0.34 -2.73 -8.79
N VAL A 201 0.21 -2.84 -7.46
CA VAL A 201 0.55 -4.05 -6.71
C VAL A 201 -0.36 -5.20 -7.13
N ALA A 202 -1.66 -4.94 -7.30
CA ALA A 202 -2.64 -5.95 -7.69
C ALA A 202 -2.44 -6.46 -9.13
N LEU A 203 -2.17 -5.56 -10.08
CA LEU A 203 -1.83 -5.90 -11.47
C LEU A 203 -0.56 -6.74 -11.55
N ALA A 204 0.50 -6.32 -10.85
CA ALA A 204 1.75 -7.08 -10.80
C ALA A 204 1.57 -8.45 -10.15
N ALA A 205 0.77 -8.55 -9.07
CA ALA A 205 0.45 -9.81 -8.44
C ALA A 205 -0.35 -10.73 -9.38
N ALA A 206 -1.34 -10.19 -10.09
CA ALA A 206 -2.17 -10.93 -11.04
C ALA A 206 -1.36 -11.46 -12.24
N ALA A 207 -0.32 -10.74 -12.66
CA ALA A 207 0.61 -11.21 -13.68
C ALA A 207 1.49 -12.39 -13.21
N ILE A 208 1.72 -12.51 -11.90
CA ILE A 208 2.47 -13.63 -11.29
C ILE A 208 1.53 -14.82 -10.99
N GLU A 209 0.38 -14.55 -10.36
CA GLU A 209 -0.64 -15.52 -9.99
C GLU A 209 -2.02 -14.89 -10.16
N ALA A 210 -2.76 -15.35 -11.17
CA ALA A 210 -4.02 -14.73 -11.56
C ALA A 210 -5.16 -15.03 -10.55
N PRO A 211 -5.86 -13.99 -10.04
CA PRO A 211 -7.14 -14.16 -9.37
C PRO A 211 -8.26 -14.45 -10.39
N ASP A 212 -9.42 -14.89 -9.93
CA ASP A 212 -10.59 -15.11 -10.79
C ASP A 212 -11.21 -13.80 -11.27
N ALA A 213 -11.12 -12.75 -10.44
CA ALA A 213 -11.50 -11.40 -10.81
C ALA A 213 -10.55 -10.36 -10.21
N LEU A 214 -10.27 -9.32 -10.98
CA LEU A 214 -9.42 -8.20 -10.57
C LEU A 214 -10.16 -6.88 -10.81
N PHE A 215 -10.40 -6.13 -9.74
CA PHE A 215 -10.95 -4.78 -9.79
C PHE A 215 -9.85 -3.76 -9.56
N VAL A 216 -9.64 -2.90 -10.57
CA VAL A 216 -8.68 -1.80 -10.56
C VAL A 216 -9.41 -0.46 -10.56
N MET A 217 -9.47 0.20 -9.41
CA MET A 217 -10.22 1.45 -9.24
C MET A 217 -9.28 2.65 -9.17
N ASN A 218 -9.52 3.67 -10.01
CA ASN A 218 -8.69 4.88 -10.08
C ASN A 218 -7.19 4.57 -10.20
N SER A 219 -6.87 3.62 -11.09
CA SER A 219 -5.50 3.15 -11.26
C SER A 219 -4.62 4.25 -11.85
N PRO A 220 -3.40 4.46 -11.34
CA PRO A 220 -2.42 5.30 -12.02
C PRO A 220 -1.78 4.58 -13.22
N TYR A 221 -2.09 3.30 -13.48
CA TYR A 221 -1.49 2.54 -14.57
C TYR A 221 -1.69 3.23 -15.92
N ALA A 222 -0.59 3.42 -16.66
CA ALA A 222 -0.60 4.07 -17.96
C ALA A 222 0.03 3.14 -19.00
N LEU A 223 -0.62 3.04 -20.17
CA LEU A 223 -0.09 2.33 -21.33
C LEU A 223 0.85 3.22 -22.15
N ASP A 224 0.57 4.52 -22.16
CA ASP A 224 1.32 5.51 -22.92
C ASP A 224 2.24 6.34 -22.02
N ASN A 225 3.35 6.80 -22.59
CA ASN A 225 4.28 7.70 -21.91
C ASN A 225 3.92 9.14 -22.21
N GLU A 226 3.76 9.94 -21.15
CA GLU A 226 3.70 11.40 -21.27
C GLU A 226 5.10 12.00 -21.14
N MET A 227 5.25 13.27 -21.53
CA MET A 227 6.52 13.99 -21.42
C MET A 227 7.09 13.96 -19.98
N THR A 228 6.21 13.99 -18.97
CA THR A 228 6.55 13.90 -17.55
C THR A 228 7.15 12.56 -17.16
N THR A 229 6.84 11.48 -17.88
CA THR A 229 7.43 10.15 -17.67
C THR A 229 8.93 10.16 -17.97
N TYR A 230 9.36 10.84 -19.05
CA TYR A 230 10.77 10.96 -19.45
C TYR A 230 11.64 11.79 -18.48
N ILE A 231 11.00 12.50 -17.56
CA ILE A 231 11.65 13.31 -16.53
C ILE A 231 11.68 12.56 -15.19
N SER A 232 10.68 11.72 -14.94
CA SER A 232 10.42 11.12 -13.63
C SER A 232 10.89 9.68 -13.49
N TYR A 233 11.18 8.99 -14.61
CA TYR A 233 11.61 7.60 -14.63
C TYR A 233 12.98 7.40 -15.26
N PRO A 234 13.73 6.37 -14.84
CA PRO A 234 14.91 5.91 -15.56
C PRO A 234 14.56 5.53 -17.00
N MET A 235 15.39 5.92 -17.97
CA MET A 235 15.13 5.67 -19.40
C MET A 235 14.92 4.20 -19.74
N ASN A 236 15.57 3.28 -19.02
CA ASN A 236 15.41 1.83 -19.21
C ASN A 236 14.10 1.26 -18.66
N GLU A 237 13.30 2.06 -17.94
CA GLU A 237 11.97 1.69 -17.45
C GLU A 237 10.84 2.26 -18.31
N ILE A 238 11.17 3.11 -19.27
CA ILE A 238 10.20 3.70 -20.20
C ILE A 238 9.99 2.72 -21.35
N ILE A 239 8.85 2.05 -21.33
CA ILE A 239 8.48 1.04 -22.33
C ILE A 239 7.88 1.77 -23.53
N SER A 240 8.47 1.60 -24.72
CA SER A 240 8.00 2.16 -26.00
C SER A 240 6.95 1.31 -26.69
#